data_AF-A0A973LMI9-F1
#
_entry.id   AF-A0A973LMI9-F1
#
_cell.length_a   1.000
_cell.length_b   1.000
_cell.length_c   1.000
_cell.angle_alpha   90.00
_cell.angle_beta   90.00
_cell.angle_gamma   90.00
#
_symmetry.space_group_name_H-M   'P 1'
#
loop_
_entity.id
_entity.type
_entity.pdbx_description
1 polymer ?
#
loop_
_entity_poly.entity_id
_entity_poly.type
_entity_poly.pdbx_seq_one_letter_code
_entity_poly.pdbx_strand_id
1 'polypeptide(L)'
;MNHPDPLLDAPRPWAAHIWWIALAIGAAGFAFVWLATPHAREIDAAWQLAAKLLAFACLCCAIAFFPWVSPRLHWLLYVPFVFFTGYLIPRISWFYYGDGARAQGDNFYTHLYLLLYPGIVLTVAAAYRIGGGSPGRSLKIMASGVLIVFSGFLDVMWQVVNPVEIPDRIDAPHINLFTGGPIPFWGAIVFTLVHVPIIVGINLLPLDRWIGRLTGAGATRRR
;
A
#
# COMPACT_ATOMS: atom_id res chain seq x y z
N MET A 1 20.14 -1.19 24.21
CA MET A 1 21.02 -1.17 23.02
C MET A 1 20.52 -0.08 22.09
N ASN A 2 21.27 1.00 21.94
CA ASN A 2 20.96 2.04 20.97
C ASN A 2 21.29 1.49 19.59
N HIS A 3 20.28 1.15 18.78
CA HIS A 3 20.51 0.96 17.35
C HIS A 3 20.70 2.35 16.76
N PRO A 4 21.89 2.73 16.26
CA PRO A 4 22.07 4.02 15.58
C PRO A 4 21.10 4.08 14.40
N ASP A 5 20.21 5.08 14.38
CA ASP A 5 19.29 5.29 13.26
C ASP A 5 20.02 6.09 12.17
N PRO A 6 20.31 5.47 11.01
CA PRO A 6 21.08 6.12 9.95
C PRO A 6 20.41 7.38 9.37
N LEU A 7 19.12 7.64 9.63
CA LEU A 7 18.43 8.85 9.18
C LEU A 7 18.58 10.03 10.14
N LEU A 8 18.64 9.78 11.46
CA LEU A 8 18.86 10.82 12.46
C LEU A 8 20.33 11.25 12.51
N ASP A 9 21.23 10.33 12.19
CA ASP A 9 22.66 10.57 12.09
C ASP A 9 23.09 11.03 10.67
N ALA A 10 22.12 11.31 9.78
CA ALA A 10 22.41 11.68 8.41
C ALA A 10 23.07 13.07 8.35
N PRO A 11 24.17 13.23 7.59
CA PRO A 11 24.90 14.50 7.52
C PRO A 11 24.13 15.60 6.77
N ARG A 12 23.00 15.27 6.13
CA ARG A 12 22.18 16.23 5.37
C ARG A 12 20.95 16.63 6.19
N PRO A 13 20.81 17.90 6.60
CA PRO A 13 19.74 18.34 7.50
C PRO A 13 18.33 18.15 6.91
N TRP A 14 18.19 18.22 5.59
CA TRP A 14 16.90 17.99 4.93
C TRP A 14 16.41 16.54 5.02
N ALA A 15 17.31 15.56 5.23
CA ALA A 15 16.93 14.15 5.32
C ALA A 15 16.03 13.89 6.55
N ALA A 16 16.26 14.64 7.63
CA ALA A 16 15.40 14.61 8.83
C ALA A 16 13.98 15.14 8.56
N HIS A 17 13.78 15.91 7.48
CA HIS A 17 12.48 16.48 7.13
C HIS A 17 11.64 15.61 6.19
N ILE A 18 12.25 14.63 5.52
CA ILE A 18 11.54 13.72 4.59
C ILE A 18 10.34 13.07 5.28
N TRP A 19 10.56 12.59 6.52
CA TRP A 19 9.55 11.88 7.27
C TRP A 19 8.30 12.72 7.53
N TRP A 20 8.45 13.90 8.16
CA TRP A 20 7.30 14.71 8.56
C TRP A 20 6.59 15.32 7.35
N ILE A 21 7.33 15.68 6.28
CA ILE A 21 6.74 16.18 5.03
C ILE A 21 5.90 15.08 4.39
N ALA A 22 6.47 13.87 4.26
CA ALA A 22 5.76 12.72 3.70
C ALA A 22 4.53 12.34 4.52
N LEU A 23 4.64 12.41 5.85
CA LEU A 23 3.52 12.17 6.76
C LEU A 23 2.43 13.24 6.60
N ALA A 24 2.79 14.52 6.58
CA ALA A 24 1.85 15.62 6.45
C ALA A 24 1.10 15.55 5.11
N ILE A 25 1.83 15.39 3.99
CA ILE A 25 1.22 15.27 2.66
C ILE A 25 0.40 13.99 2.55
N GLY A 26 0.90 12.86 3.06
CA GLY A 26 0.19 11.59 3.02
C GLY A 26 -1.11 11.60 3.84
N ALA A 27 -1.07 12.15 5.05
CA ALA A 27 -2.24 12.27 5.92
C ALA A 27 -3.25 13.28 5.39
N ALA A 28 -2.80 14.45 4.90
CA ALA A 28 -3.68 15.44 4.28
C ALA A 28 -4.30 14.90 2.98
N GLY A 29 -3.51 14.21 2.15
CA GLY A 29 -3.98 13.57 0.93
C GLY A 29 -4.99 12.46 1.21
N PHE A 30 -4.74 11.63 2.23
CA PHE A 30 -5.70 10.63 2.68
C PHE A 30 -6.99 11.27 3.17
N ALA A 31 -6.91 12.30 4.03
CA ALA A 31 -8.08 13.01 4.53
C ALA A 31 -8.87 13.66 3.39
N PHE A 32 -8.19 14.26 2.41
CA PHE A 32 -8.82 14.81 1.22
C PHE A 32 -9.52 13.73 0.39
N VAL A 33 -8.86 12.61 0.09
CA VAL A 33 -9.47 11.48 -0.62
C VAL A 33 -10.71 10.97 0.14
N TRP A 34 -10.59 10.80 1.45
CA TRP A 34 -11.66 10.24 2.28
C TRP A 34 -12.85 11.19 2.47
N LEU A 35 -12.60 12.49 2.60
CA LEU A 35 -13.63 13.48 2.96
C LEU A 35 -14.17 14.26 1.75
N ALA A 36 -13.40 14.37 0.68
CA ALA A 36 -13.69 15.25 -0.46
C ALA A 36 -13.81 14.52 -1.82
N THR A 37 -13.54 13.21 -1.90
CA THR A 37 -13.72 12.45 -3.15
C THR A 37 -14.85 11.43 -3.05
N PRO A 38 -15.54 11.11 -4.17
CA PRO A 38 -16.56 10.08 -4.17
C PRO A 38 -15.98 8.72 -3.75
N HIS A 39 -16.71 8.03 -2.87
CA HIS A 39 -16.49 6.62 -2.59
C HIS A 39 -17.23 5.83 -3.67
N ALA A 40 -16.56 5.64 -4.81
CA ALA A 40 -17.04 4.94 -6.00
C ALA A 40 -16.04 3.84 -6.40
N ARG A 41 -16.54 2.74 -6.96
CA ARG A 41 -15.71 1.72 -7.61
C ARG A 41 -15.01 2.30 -8.85
N GLU A 42 -15.75 3.09 -9.62
CA GLU A 42 -15.27 3.67 -10.87
C GLU A 42 -14.43 4.93 -10.63
N ILE A 43 -13.45 5.16 -11.51
CA ILE A 43 -12.58 6.35 -11.48
C ILE A 43 -13.03 7.27 -12.61
N ASP A 44 -13.82 8.28 -12.27
CA ASP A 44 -14.41 9.20 -13.27
C ASP A 44 -13.37 10.10 -13.94
N ALA A 45 -12.27 10.40 -13.23
CA ALA A 45 -11.25 11.30 -13.71
C ALA A 45 -9.84 10.87 -13.30
N ALA A 46 -8.89 10.96 -14.24
CA ALA A 46 -7.50 10.56 -14.04
C ALA A 46 -6.81 11.24 -12.84
N TRP A 47 -7.21 12.48 -12.51
CA TRP A 47 -6.66 13.20 -11.36
C TRP A 47 -7.02 12.54 -10.02
N GLN A 48 -8.19 11.88 -9.92
CA GLN A 48 -8.59 11.18 -8.70
C GLN A 48 -7.65 10.00 -8.42
N LEU A 49 -7.28 9.27 -9.47
CA LEU A 49 -6.28 8.21 -9.38
C LEU A 49 -4.91 8.80 -8.98
N ALA A 50 -4.47 9.87 -9.63
CA ALA A 50 -3.21 10.53 -9.31
C ALA A 50 -3.16 11.00 -7.84
N ALA A 51 -4.23 11.61 -7.34
CA ALA A 51 -4.34 12.06 -5.95
C ALA A 51 -4.26 10.88 -4.95
N LYS A 52 -5.01 9.80 -5.21
CA LYS A 52 -5.00 8.58 -4.40
C LYS A 52 -3.60 7.93 -4.37
N LEU A 53 -2.97 7.79 -5.54
CA LEU A 53 -1.63 7.21 -5.67
C LEU A 53 -0.57 8.10 -5.01
N LEU A 54 -0.66 9.42 -5.14
CA LEU A 54 0.27 10.35 -4.51
C LEU A 54 0.15 10.30 -2.98
N ALA A 55 -1.08 10.33 -2.44
CA ALA A 55 -1.32 10.18 -1.01
C ALA A 55 -0.73 8.86 -0.49
N PHE A 56 -0.97 7.75 -1.20
CA PHE A 56 -0.42 6.44 -0.86
C PHE A 56 1.11 6.41 -0.94
N ALA A 57 1.72 7.00 -1.97
CA ALA A 57 3.17 7.09 -2.10
C ALA A 57 3.81 7.92 -0.98
N CYS A 58 3.17 9.04 -0.58
CA CYS A 58 3.61 9.84 0.56
C CYS A 58 3.52 9.06 1.88
N LEU A 59 2.45 8.29 2.10
CA LEU A 59 2.34 7.39 3.26
C LEU A 59 3.42 6.30 3.24
N CYS A 60 3.71 5.72 2.08
CA CYS A 60 4.83 4.78 1.94
C CYS A 60 6.16 5.41 2.33
N CYS A 61 6.43 6.65 1.88
CA CYS A 61 7.62 7.39 2.29
C CYS A 61 7.62 7.69 3.79
N ALA A 62 6.50 8.10 4.37
CA ALA A 62 6.39 8.36 5.80
C ALA A 62 6.74 7.12 6.63
N ILE A 63 6.26 5.94 6.22
CA ILE A 63 6.61 4.68 6.87
C ILE A 63 8.08 4.34 6.66
N ALA A 64 8.57 4.38 5.42
CA ALA A 64 9.95 3.99 5.11
C ALA A 64 10.98 4.86 5.84
N PHE A 65 10.73 6.16 5.98
CA PHE A 65 11.62 7.13 6.60
C PHE A 65 11.30 7.41 8.07
N PHE A 66 10.41 6.64 8.71
CA PHE A 66 10.08 6.81 10.12
C PHE A 66 11.37 6.77 10.98
N PRO A 67 11.67 7.82 11.76
CA PRO A 67 12.99 8.00 12.39
C PRO A 67 13.14 7.31 13.74
N TRP A 68 12.05 6.77 14.30
CA TRP A 68 12.06 6.18 15.64
C TRP A 68 11.98 4.67 15.56
N VAL A 69 13.13 4.02 15.35
CA VAL A 69 13.24 2.57 15.41
C VAL A 69 13.47 2.16 16.86
N SER A 70 12.56 1.38 17.44
CA SER A 70 12.74 0.86 18.79
C SER A 70 11.85 -0.33 19.07
N PRO A 71 12.36 -1.38 19.74
CA PRO A 71 11.52 -2.47 20.21
C PRO A 71 10.47 -2.00 21.23
N ARG A 72 10.59 -0.82 21.84
CA ARG A 72 9.58 -0.25 22.75
C ARG A 72 8.40 0.40 22.02
N LEU A 73 8.55 0.74 20.75
CA LEU A 73 7.49 1.33 19.92
C LEU A 73 6.55 0.29 19.32
N HIS A 74 6.73 -0.99 19.64
CA HIS A 74 5.80 -2.05 19.24
C HIS A 74 4.36 -1.75 19.66
N TRP A 75 4.13 -0.95 20.70
CA TRP A 75 2.79 -0.52 21.09
C TRP A 75 2.06 0.26 19.98
N LEU A 76 2.78 0.95 19.09
CA LEU A 76 2.16 1.62 17.94
C LEU A 76 1.55 0.62 16.95
N LEU A 77 1.98 -0.64 16.97
CA LEU A 77 1.42 -1.70 16.12
C LEU A 77 0.00 -2.08 16.54
N TYR A 78 -0.44 -1.76 17.77
CA TYR A 78 -1.82 -1.96 18.18
C TYR A 78 -2.79 -0.99 17.50
N VAL A 79 -2.33 0.15 16.99
CA VAL A 79 -3.21 1.15 16.34
C VAL A 79 -3.90 0.57 15.09
N PRO A 80 -3.18 -0.06 14.13
CA PRO A 80 -3.84 -0.77 13.03
C PRO A 80 -4.81 -1.86 13.49
N PHE A 81 -4.48 -2.63 14.53
CA PHE A 81 -5.40 -3.65 15.05
C PHE A 81 -6.69 -3.01 15.55
N VAL A 82 -6.61 -2.00 16.41
CA VAL A 82 -7.78 -1.27 16.94
C VAL A 82 -8.62 -0.69 15.80
N PHE A 83 -7.99 -0.10 14.79
CA PHE A 83 -8.70 0.44 13.63
C PHE A 83 -9.38 -0.66 12.79
N PHE A 84 -8.66 -1.72 12.45
CA PHE A 84 -9.20 -2.82 11.63
C PHE A 84 -10.32 -3.56 12.36
N THR A 85 -10.11 -3.94 13.62
CA THR A 85 -11.10 -4.73 14.37
C THR A 85 -12.22 -3.89 14.95
N GLY A 86 -11.94 -2.65 15.34
CA GLY A 86 -12.92 -1.76 15.96
C GLY A 86 -13.80 -1.01 14.97
N TYR A 87 -13.32 -0.81 13.73
CA TYR A 87 -14.06 -0.05 12.71
C TYR A 87 -14.15 -0.78 11.37
N LEU A 88 -13.01 -1.06 10.72
CA LEU A 88 -13.02 -1.41 9.31
C LEU A 88 -13.69 -2.76 9.02
N ILE A 89 -13.29 -3.82 9.74
CA ILE A 89 -13.86 -5.16 9.60
C ILE A 89 -15.35 -5.18 9.98
N PRO A 90 -15.78 -4.64 11.14
CA PRO A 90 -17.21 -4.52 11.44
C PRO A 90 -18.00 -3.79 10.35
N ARG A 91 -17.44 -2.73 9.77
CA ARG A 91 -18.10 -1.97 8.71
C ARG A 91 -18.27 -2.77 7.42
N ILE A 92 -17.24 -3.50 7.01
CA ILE A 92 -17.29 -4.42 5.86
C ILE A 92 -18.31 -5.54 6.12
N SER A 93 -18.27 -6.15 7.30
CA SER A 93 -19.21 -7.19 7.71
C SER A 93 -20.66 -6.70 7.72
N TRP A 94 -20.92 -5.46 8.18
CA TRP A 94 -22.26 -4.88 8.14
C TRP A 94 -22.82 -4.80 6.71
N PHE A 95 -22.02 -4.42 5.71
CA PHE A 95 -22.47 -4.43 4.32
C PHE A 95 -22.83 -5.83 3.83
N TYR A 96 -22.15 -6.86 4.32
CA TYR A 96 -22.43 -8.23 3.93
C TYR A 96 -23.68 -8.80 4.64
N TYR A 97 -23.81 -8.59 5.95
CA TYR A 97 -24.84 -9.23 6.78
C TYR A 97 -26.07 -8.35 7.06
N GLY A 98 -25.90 -7.03 7.14
CA GLY A 98 -26.95 -6.09 7.55
C GLY A 98 -27.49 -5.21 6.42
N ASP A 99 -26.74 -5.03 5.33
CA ASP A 99 -27.10 -4.16 4.21
C ASP A 99 -26.60 -4.72 2.87
N GLY A 100 -27.11 -5.91 2.51
CA GLY A 100 -26.69 -6.65 1.31
C GLY A 100 -26.88 -5.88 0.00
N ALA A 101 -27.80 -4.90 -0.05
CA ALA A 101 -27.95 -4.00 -1.19
C ALA A 101 -26.68 -3.17 -1.45
N ARG A 102 -25.88 -2.90 -0.41
CA ARG A 102 -24.58 -2.23 -0.50
C ARG A 102 -23.39 -3.18 -0.58
N ALA A 103 -23.58 -4.50 -0.47
CA ALA A 103 -22.51 -5.48 -0.66
C ALA A 103 -21.93 -5.44 -2.08
N GLN A 104 -22.76 -5.10 -3.07
CA GLN A 104 -22.35 -4.81 -4.45
C GLN A 104 -22.15 -3.30 -4.70
N GLY A 105 -22.25 -2.49 -3.65
CA GLY A 105 -22.23 -1.03 -3.73
C GLY A 105 -20.85 -0.45 -3.48
N ASP A 106 -20.66 0.77 -3.94
CA ASP A 106 -19.38 1.48 -3.91
C ASP A 106 -18.72 1.60 -2.54
N ASN A 107 -19.55 1.67 -1.48
CA ASN A 107 -19.05 1.74 -0.12
C ASN A 107 -18.37 0.43 0.32
N PHE A 108 -18.91 -0.74 -0.02
CA PHE A 108 -18.24 -2.01 0.29
C PHE A 108 -16.90 -2.08 -0.45
N TYR A 109 -16.91 -1.72 -1.74
CA TYR A 109 -15.69 -1.72 -2.55
C TYR A 109 -14.61 -0.80 -1.96
N THR A 110 -14.99 0.41 -1.57
CA THR A 110 -14.08 1.38 -0.96
C THR A 110 -13.46 0.84 0.34
N HIS A 111 -14.25 0.27 1.24
CA HIS A 111 -13.74 -0.20 2.53
C HIS A 111 -12.87 -1.45 2.37
N LEU A 112 -13.26 -2.38 1.49
CA LEU A 112 -12.49 -3.60 1.26
C LEU A 112 -11.24 -3.34 0.40
N TYR A 113 -11.42 -2.83 -0.82
CA TYR A 113 -10.34 -2.76 -1.80
C TYR A 113 -9.47 -1.51 -1.67
N LEU A 114 -10.04 -0.37 -1.24
CA LEU A 114 -9.31 0.90 -1.16
C LEU A 114 -8.81 1.25 0.24
N LEU A 115 -9.34 0.62 1.29
CA LEU A 115 -8.85 0.81 2.67
C LEU A 115 -8.17 -0.45 3.23
N LEU A 116 -8.84 -1.60 3.25
CA LEU A 116 -8.31 -2.79 3.93
C LEU A 116 -7.02 -3.28 3.28
N TYR A 117 -6.99 -3.48 1.96
CA TYR A 117 -5.81 -4.05 1.30
C TYR A 117 -4.59 -3.12 1.36
N PRO A 118 -4.68 -1.82 1.02
CA PRO A 118 -3.56 -0.89 1.24
C PRO A 118 -3.19 -0.80 2.72
N GLY A 119 -4.17 -0.84 3.62
CA GLY A 119 -3.95 -0.83 5.07
C GLY A 119 -3.11 -2.01 5.55
N ILE A 120 -3.36 -3.23 5.06
CA ILE A 120 -2.55 -4.42 5.35
C ILE A 120 -1.11 -4.19 4.90
N VAL A 121 -0.92 -3.72 3.66
CA VAL A 121 0.41 -3.46 3.09
C VAL A 121 1.19 -2.44 3.93
N LEU A 122 0.56 -1.31 4.28
CA LEU A 122 1.17 -0.27 5.11
C LEU A 122 1.48 -0.79 6.52
N THR A 123 0.59 -1.60 7.11
CA THR A 123 0.78 -2.17 8.45
C THR A 123 1.96 -3.14 8.50
N VAL A 124 2.08 -4.03 7.50
CA VAL A 124 3.22 -4.96 7.40
C VAL A 124 4.53 -4.20 7.29
N ALA A 125 4.57 -3.16 6.44
CA ALA A 125 5.77 -2.33 6.28
C ALA A 125 6.09 -1.50 7.53
N ALA A 126 5.08 -0.99 8.24
CA ALA A 126 5.25 -0.28 9.50
C ALA A 126 5.81 -1.20 10.59
N ALA A 127 5.30 -2.43 10.71
CA ALA A 127 5.83 -3.45 11.61
C ALA A 127 7.30 -3.75 11.30
N TYR A 128 7.62 -3.96 10.03
CA TYR A 128 8.99 -4.19 9.59
C TYR A 128 9.90 -2.98 9.90
N ARG A 129 9.47 -1.75 9.62
CA ARG A 129 10.28 -0.54 9.89
C ARG A 129 10.51 -0.33 11.38
N ILE A 130 9.45 -0.34 12.19
CA ILE A 130 9.53 -0.13 13.65
C ILE A 130 10.45 -1.17 14.30
N GLY A 131 10.43 -2.41 13.79
CA GLY A 131 11.30 -3.51 14.22
C GLY A 131 12.77 -3.41 13.79
N GLY A 132 13.19 -2.35 13.08
CA GLY A 132 14.59 -2.18 12.66
C GLY A 132 14.85 -2.36 11.17
N GLY A 133 13.82 -2.55 10.37
CA GLY A 133 13.91 -2.67 8.93
C GLY A 133 14.50 -1.43 8.26
N SER A 134 15.29 -1.64 7.19
CA SER A 134 15.85 -0.53 6.40
C SER A 134 14.78 0.17 5.54
N PRO A 135 14.90 1.50 5.32
CA PRO A 135 13.95 2.26 4.49
C PRO A 135 13.71 1.67 3.09
N GLY A 136 14.78 1.23 2.42
CA GLY A 136 14.68 0.67 1.07
C GLY A 136 13.97 -0.68 1.04
N ARG A 137 14.15 -1.52 2.07
CA ARG A 137 13.38 -2.77 2.20
C ARG A 137 11.91 -2.50 2.57
N SER A 138 11.63 -1.49 3.39
CA SER A 138 10.25 -1.08 3.67
C SER A 138 9.53 -0.64 2.40
N LEU A 139 10.16 0.19 1.56
CA LEU A 139 9.61 0.58 0.26
C LEU A 139 9.37 -0.62 -0.66
N LYS A 140 10.27 -1.61 -0.67
CA LYS A 140 10.07 -2.85 -1.44
C LYS A 140 8.88 -3.66 -0.95
N ILE A 141 8.68 -3.78 0.36
CA ILE A 141 7.50 -4.45 0.94
C ILE A 141 6.23 -3.76 0.44
N MET A 142 6.17 -2.43 0.53
CA MET A 142 4.98 -1.68 0.13
C MET A 142 4.74 -1.74 -1.39
N ALA A 143 5.78 -1.54 -2.20
CA ALA A 143 5.70 -1.63 -3.65
C ALA A 143 5.29 -3.03 -4.12
N SER A 144 5.87 -4.09 -3.52
CA SER A 144 5.51 -5.47 -3.87
C SER A 144 4.08 -5.79 -3.43
N GLY A 145 3.71 -5.41 -2.21
CA GLY A 145 2.37 -5.63 -1.67
C GLY A 145 1.29 -4.95 -2.51
N VAL A 146 1.47 -3.68 -2.86
CA VAL A 146 0.49 -2.95 -3.68
C VAL A 146 0.42 -3.49 -5.11
N LEU A 147 1.55 -3.91 -5.70
CA LEU A 147 1.53 -4.56 -7.02
C LEU A 147 0.78 -5.89 -6.99
N ILE A 148 0.94 -6.70 -5.94
CA ILE A 148 0.15 -7.94 -5.78
C ILE A 148 -1.34 -7.60 -5.71
N VAL A 149 -1.72 -6.60 -4.90
CA VAL A 149 -3.12 -6.18 -4.75
C VAL A 149 -3.74 -5.75 -6.09
N PHE A 150 -3.01 -5.00 -6.93
CA PHE A 150 -3.50 -4.53 -8.23
C PHE A 150 -3.18 -5.44 -9.42
N SER A 151 -2.54 -6.59 -9.21
CA SER A 151 -2.15 -7.51 -10.28
C SER A 151 -3.32 -8.33 -10.86
N GLY A 152 -4.54 -8.18 -10.33
CA GLY A 152 -5.64 -9.09 -10.63
C GLY A 152 -5.51 -10.47 -9.96
N PHE A 153 -4.47 -10.70 -9.13
CA PHE A 153 -4.28 -11.97 -8.42
C PHE A 153 -5.51 -12.35 -7.60
N LEU A 154 -6.09 -11.38 -6.90
CA LEU A 154 -7.29 -11.63 -6.11
C LEU A 154 -8.50 -11.97 -7.00
N ASP A 155 -8.69 -11.29 -8.13
CA ASP A 155 -9.78 -11.58 -9.07
C ASP A 155 -9.68 -13.00 -9.64
N VAL A 156 -8.47 -13.45 -9.96
CA VAL A 156 -8.20 -14.83 -10.40
C VAL A 156 -8.46 -15.81 -9.26
N MET A 157 -7.86 -15.58 -8.09
CA MET A 157 -7.97 -16.50 -6.95
C MET A 157 -9.38 -16.58 -6.39
N TRP A 158 -10.19 -15.53 -6.50
CA TRP A 158 -11.60 -15.56 -6.12
C TRP A 158 -12.36 -16.65 -6.88
N GLN A 159 -12.15 -16.76 -8.19
CA GLN A 159 -12.80 -17.78 -9.03
C GLN A 159 -12.24 -19.19 -8.79
N VAL A 160 -10.97 -19.29 -8.39
CA VAL A 160 -10.27 -20.57 -8.15
C VAL A 160 -10.58 -21.16 -6.77
N VAL A 161 -10.68 -20.31 -5.74
CA VAL A 161 -10.81 -20.75 -4.33
C VAL A 161 -12.26 -20.99 -3.96
N ASN A 162 -13.19 -20.23 -4.53
CA ASN A 162 -14.61 -20.34 -4.20
C ASN A 162 -15.32 -21.32 -5.15
N PRO A 163 -16.41 -21.99 -4.70
CA PRO A 163 -17.21 -22.88 -5.53
C PRO A 163 -18.12 -22.09 -6.48
N VAL A 164 -17.52 -21.35 -7.40
CA VAL A 164 -18.20 -20.53 -8.41
C VAL A 164 -17.80 -21.00 -9.81
N GLU A 165 -18.66 -20.77 -10.79
CA GLU A 165 -18.32 -21.05 -12.19
C GLU A 165 -17.26 -20.05 -12.67
N ILE A 166 -16.22 -20.54 -13.33
CA ILE A 166 -15.17 -19.69 -13.89
C ILE A 166 -15.78 -18.91 -15.06
N PRO A 167 -15.83 -17.57 -15.00
CA PRO A 167 -16.46 -16.78 -16.04
C PRO A 167 -15.59 -16.76 -17.30
N ASP A 168 -16.21 -16.59 -18.47
CA ASP A 168 -15.47 -16.40 -19.72
C ASP A 168 -14.63 -15.12 -19.70
N ARG A 169 -15.10 -14.08 -18.99
CA ARG A 169 -14.47 -12.76 -18.91
C ARG A 169 -14.45 -12.22 -17.48
N ILE A 170 -13.40 -11.48 -17.16
CA ILE A 170 -13.25 -10.70 -15.93
C ILE A 170 -13.48 -9.22 -16.24
N ASP A 171 -14.39 -8.60 -15.48
CA ASP A 171 -14.67 -7.17 -15.51
C ASP A 171 -14.21 -6.52 -14.20
N ALA A 172 -12.93 -6.14 -14.17
CA ALA A 172 -12.30 -5.49 -13.01
C ALA A 172 -11.82 -4.09 -13.43
N PRO A 173 -12.30 -3.00 -12.80
CA PRO A 173 -12.00 -1.63 -13.22
C PRO A 173 -10.50 -1.31 -13.33
N HIS A 174 -9.71 -1.83 -12.39
CA HIS A 174 -8.26 -1.60 -12.37
C HIS A 174 -7.51 -2.35 -13.48
N ILE A 175 -8.05 -3.48 -13.95
CA ILE A 175 -7.52 -4.20 -15.12
C ILE A 175 -7.97 -3.48 -16.40
N ASN A 176 -9.26 -3.12 -16.48
CA ASN A 176 -9.87 -2.43 -17.61
C ASN A 176 -9.17 -1.10 -17.93
N LEU A 177 -8.63 -0.41 -16.91
CA LEU A 177 -7.82 0.78 -17.09
C LEU A 177 -6.63 0.57 -18.05
N PHE A 178 -6.03 -0.64 -18.04
CA PHE A 178 -4.91 -0.98 -18.90
C PHE A 178 -5.32 -1.70 -20.19
N THR A 179 -6.41 -2.47 -20.15
CA THR A 179 -6.83 -3.34 -21.26
C THR A 179 -7.91 -2.72 -22.15
N GLY A 180 -8.53 -1.62 -21.75
CA GLY A 180 -9.60 -0.94 -22.47
C GLY A 180 -10.98 -1.59 -22.31
N GLY A 181 -11.13 -2.55 -21.38
CA GLY A 181 -12.39 -3.24 -21.09
C GLY A 181 -12.19 -4.65 -20.55
N PRO A 182 -13.29 -5.38 -20.28
CA PRO A 182 -13.24 -6.74 -19.72
C PRO A 182 -12.39 -7.66 -20.58
N ILE A 183 -11.59 -8.53 -19.96
CA ILE A 183 -10.69 -9.45 -20.64
C ILE A 183 -11.11 -10.91 -20.43
N PRO A 184 -10.74 -11.84 -21.33
CA PRO A 184 -10.98 -13.26 -21.07
C PRO A 184 -10.27 -13.72 -19.79
N PHE A 185 -10.79 -14.73 -19.10
CA PHE A 185 -10.21 -15.21 -17.83
C PHE A 185 -8.73 -15.60 -17.94
N TRP A 186 -8.34 -16.27 -19.03
CA TRP A 186 -6.92 -16.58 -19.29
C TRP A 186 -6.07 -15.31 -19.43
N GLY A 187 -6.65 -14.23 -19.97
CA GLY A 187 -6.01 -12.92 -20.07
C GLY A 187 -5.76 -12.31 -18.69
N ALA A 188 -6.68 -12.50 -17.73
CA ALA A 188 -6.48 -12.08 -16.35
C ALA A 188 -5.34 -12.87 -15.67
N ILE A 189 -5.23 -14.17 -15.93
CA ILE A 189 -4.09 -14.98 -15.46
C ILE A 189 -2.77 -14.42 -16.00
N VAL A 190 -2.70 -14.14 -17.31
CA VAL A 190 -1.49 -13.57 -17.92
C VAL A 190 -1.18 -12.19 -17.33
N PHE A 191 -2.18 -11.33 -17.18
CA PHE A 191 -2.03 -10.02 -16.56
C PHE A 191 -1.43 -10.13 -15.14
N THR A 192 -1.92 -11.07 -14.33
CA THR A 192 -1.35 -11.36 -13.01
C THR A 192 0.10 -11.84 -13.09
N LEU A 193 0.41 -12.80 -13.96
CA LEU A 193 1.75 -13.37 -14.06
C LEU A 193 2.81 -12.35 -14.53
N VAL A 194 2.43 -11.37 -15.35
CA VAL A 194 3.34 -10.29 -15.79
C VAL A 194 3.84 -9.43 -14.62
N HIS A 195 3.11 -9.36 -13.50
CA HIS A 195 3.55 -8.62 -12.32
C HIS A 195 4.69 -9.32 -11.56
N VAL A 196 4.84 -10.64 -11.70
CA VAL A 196 5.90 -11.41 -11.03
C VAL A 196 7.31 -10.90 -11.38
N PRO A 197 7.72 -10.79 -12.67
CA PRO A 197 9.03 -10.25 -13.01
C PRO A 197 9.22 -8.79 -12.57
N ILE A 198 8.15 -7.98 -12.53
CA ILE A 198 8.22 -6.60 -12.03
C ILE A 198 8.53 -6.58 -10.53
N ILE A 199 7.82 -7.40 -9.74
CA ILE A 199 8.03 -7.55 -8.30
C ILE A 199 9.45 -8.06 -8.03
N VAL A 200 9.92 -9.06 -8.77
CA VAL A 200 11.30 -9.56 -8.68
C VAL A 200 12.28 -8.43 -8.99
N GLY A 201 12.08 -7.70 -10.08
CA GLY A 201 12.91 -6.56 -10.47
C GLY A 201 13.05 -5.51 -9.37
N ILE A 202 11.92 -5.08 -8.78
CA ILE A 202 11.89 -4.13 -7.65
C ILE A 202 12.70 -4.66 -6.47
N ASN A 203 12.55 -5.95 -6.15
CA ASN A 203 13.27 -6.57 -5.04
C ASN A 203 14.77 -6.71 -5.28
N LEU A 204 15.21 -6.75 -6.54
CA LEU A 204 16.63 -6.74 -6.91
C LEU A 204 17.25 -5.33 -6.89
N LEU A 205 16.46 -4.25 -6.91
CA LEU A 205 16.99 -2.88 -6.88
C LEU A 205 17.77 -2.59 -5.59
N PRO A 206 18.95 -1.94 -5.65
CA PRO A 206 19.74 -1.63 -4.46
C PRO A 206 19.23 -0.35 -3.76
N LEU A 207 17.93 -0.27 -3.46
CA LEU A 207 17.27 0.93 -2.93
C LEU A 207 17.94 1.50 -1.68
N ASP A 208 18.37 0.65 -0.74
CA ASP A 208 19.10 1.11 0.45
C ASP A 208 20.41 1.84 0.11
N ARG A 209 21.12 1.39 -0.94
CA ARG A 209 22.35 2.07 -1.40
C ARG A 209 22.01 3.41 -2.04
N TRP A 210 20.94 3.48 -2.83
CA TRP A 210 20.50 4.73 -3.45
C TRP A 210 20.03 5.75 -2.41
N ILE A 211 19.21 5.32 -1.45
CA ILE A 211 18.76 6.16 -0.34
C ILE A 211 19.95 6.64 0.50
N GLY A 212 20.89 5.75 0.83
CA GLY A 212 22.10 6.12 1.57
C GLY A 212 22.99 7.14 0.86
N ARG A 213 23.06 7.10 -0.48
CA ARG A 213 23.75 8.11 -1.30
C ARG A 213 23.00 9.45 -1.32
N LEU A 214 21.67 9.41 -1.44
CA LEU A 214 20.83 10.61 -1.46
C LEU A 214 20.79 11.33 -0.11
N THR A 215 20.71 10.59 0.98
CA THR A 215 20.65 11.14 2.35
C THR A 215 22.03 11.43 2.94
N GLY A 216 23.10 10.90 2.34
CA GLY A 216 24.47 11.03 2.85
C GLY A 216 24.83 10.03 3.96
N ALA A 217 23.88 9.20 4.41
CA ALA A 217 24.10 8.18 5.44
C ALA A 217 25.13 7.10 5.05
N GLY A 218 25.44 6.96 3.75
CA GLY A 218 26.44 6.00 3.26
C GLY A 218 27.90 6.48 3.34
N ALA A 219 28.15 7.78 3.56
CA ALA A 219 29.49 8.37 3.50
C ALA A 219 30.33 8.16 4.78
N THR A 220 29.68 7.95 5.92
CA THR A 220 30.32 7.84 7.24
C THR A 220 30.91 6.46 7.57
N ARG A 221 30.59 5.41 6.80
CA ARG A 221 31.14 4.04 7.02
C ARG A 221 32.46 3.73 6.31
N ARG A 222 33.07 4.71 5.62
CA ARG A 222 34.35 4.54 4.89
C ARG A 222 35.54 5.27 5.53
N ARG A 223 35.45 5.66 6.80
CA ARG A 223 36.58 6.19 7.58
C ARG A 223 36.83 5.31 8.78
#